data_AF-A0AA88GWN5-F1
#
_entry.id   AF-A0AA88GWN5-F1
#
_cell.length_a   1.000
_cell.length_b   1.000
_cell.length_c   1.000
_cell.angle_alpha   90.00
_cell.angle_beta   90.00
_cell.angle_gamma   90.00
#
_symmetry.space_group_name_H-M   'P 1'
#
loop_
_entity.id
_entity.type
_entity.pdbx_description
1 polymer ?
#
loop_
_entity_poly.entity_id
_entity_poly.type
_entity_poly.pdbx_seq_one_letter_code
_entity_poly.pdbx_strand_id
1 'polypeptide(L)'
;MSEQTKPSSSPSSNNNSELSSLPTTARINISSGSKWESLVGYSRVVRVGNQVFVAGTVSSDEETGNVVGCNDPYQQAAFILSKIERYLNKVGAQRKHVVRTRMFVINASQWEEITKAHFEFFQDMKPVATLVEVSALIGKEYLVEIEVDAIIHD
;
A
#
# COMPACT_ATOMS: atom_id res chain seq x y z
N MET A 1 -51.34 -9.82 8.39
CA MET A 1 -50.57 -8.56 8.49
C MET A 1 -49.29 -8.74 7.71
N SER A 2 -49.17 -7.95 6.65
CA SER A 2 -48.04 -7.90 5.72
C SER A 2 -46.91 -7.08 6.32
N GLU A 3 -45.69 -7.62 6.36
CA GLU A 3 -44.49 -6.85 6.68
C GLU A 3 -43.47 -7.05 5.56
N GLN A 4 -43.40 -6.04 4.69
CA GLN A 4 -42.34 -5.87 3.70
C GLN A 4 -41.14 -5.23 4.38
N THR A 5 -39.98 -5.89 4.36
CA THR A 5 -38.70 -5.27 4.68
C THR A 5 -37.83 -5.16 3.44
N LYS A 6 -37.41 -3.91 3.20
CA LYS A 6 -36.64 -3.32 2.10
C LYS A 6 -35.53 -4.19 1.47
N PRO A 7 -35.27 -4.04 0.16
CA PRO A 7 -34.02 -4.50 -0.44
C PRO A 7 -32.85 -3.62 0.02
N SER A 8 -31.76 -4.27 0.45
CA SER A 8 -30.47 -3.63 0.70
C SER A 8 -29.81 -3.28 -0.64
N SER A 9 -29.55 -1.99 -0.85
CA SER A 9 -28.80 -1.48 -1.99
C SER A 9 -27.31 -1.77 -1.79
N SER A 10 -26.75 -2.61 -2.65
CA SER A 10 -25.32 -2.75 -2.86
C SER A 10 -24.74 -1.48 -3.50
N PRO A 11 -23.63 -0.92 -3.02
CA PRO A 11 -22.83 0.01 -3.81
C PRO A 11 -21.69 -0.78 -4.44
N SER A 12 -21.92 -1.38 -5.60
CA SER A 12 -20.84 -1.75 -6.52
C SER A 12 -20.91 -0.83 -7.73
N SER A 13 -20.67 0.45 -7.51
CA SER A 13 -20.42 1.41 -8.58
C SER A 13 -18.95 1.34 -8.97
N ASN A 14 -18.73 1.30 -10.27
CA ASN A 14 -17.46 1.03 -10.92
C ASN A 14 -16.55 2.27 -10.81
N ASN A 15 -15.83 2.42 -9.69
CA ASN A 15 -15.00 3.61 -9.38
C ASN A 15 -13.91 3.92 -10.44
N ASN A 16 -13.59 2.97 -11.32
CA ASN A 16 -12.52 3.13 -12.30
C ASN A 16 -12.85 4.10 -13.45
N SER A 17 -14.13 4.30 -13.83
CA SER A 17 -14.50 5.22 -14.92
C SER A 17 -14.49 6.69 -14.49
N GLU A 18 -14.77 6.98 -13.22
CA GLU A 18 -14.65 8.34 -12.67
C GLU A 18 -13.18 8.75 -12.56
N LEU A 19 -12.31 7.81 -12.20
CA LEU A 19 -10.87 8.04 -12.02
C LEU A 19 -10.10 8.41 -13.30
N SER A 20 -10.55 7.97 -14.47
CA SER A 20 -9.89 8.24 -15.76
C SER A 20 -10.32 9.57 -16.39
N SER A 21 -11.43 10.17 -15.93
CA SER A 21 -11.97 11.44 -16.42
C SER A 21 -11.60 12.65 -15.54
N LEU A 22 -10.89 12.41 -14.45
CA LEU A 22 -10.45 13.47 -13.55
C LEU A 22 -9.45 14.41 -14.24
N PRO A 23 -9.56 15.73 -14.01
CA PRO A 23 -8.54 16.68 -14.43
C PRO A 23 -7.15 16.22 -14.00
N THR A 24 -6.12 16.50 -14.81
CA THR A 24 -4.71 16.21 -14.47
C THR A 24 -4.23 16.86 -13.17
N THR A 25 -5.00 17.79 -12.61
CA THR A 25 -4.76 18.46 -11.32
C THR A 25 -5.59 17.90 -10.16
N ALA A 26 -6.53 16.99 -10.39
CA ALA A 26 -7.40 16.47 -9.35
C ALA A 26 -6.61 15.60 -8.36
N ARG A 27 -6.84 15.86 -7.07
CA ARG A 27 -6.22 15.14 -5.95
C ARG A 27 -7.23 14.21 -5.29
N ILE A 28 -6.83 12.97 -5.06
CA ILE A 28 -7.59 11.96 -4.33
C ILE A 28 -6.75 11.47 -3.17
N ASN A 29 -7.33 11.46 -1.98
CA ASN A 29 -6.74 10.87 -0.80
C ASN A 29 -7.56 9.64 -0.40
N ILE A 30 -6.89 8.50 -0.25
CA ILE A 30 -7.48 7.28 0.30
C ILE A 30 -6.89 7.04 1.67
N SER A 31 -7.77 6.81 2.64
CA SER A 31 -7.43 6.38 3.98
C SER A 31 -7.51 4.85 4.10
N SER A 32 -6.69 4.25 4.97
CA SER A 32 -6.87 2.85 5.35
C SER A 32 -7.88 2.66 6.49
N GLY A 33 -8.30 3.72 7.16
CA GLY A 33 -9.11 3.68 8.38
C GLY A 33 -8.28 3.56 9.67
N SER A 34 -6.96 3.50 9.55
CA SER A 34 -6.05 3.55 10.71
C SER A 34 -6.22 4.86 11.49
N LYS A 35 -6.34 4.75 12.83
CA LYS A 35 -6.39 5.91 13.73
C LYS A 35 -5.20 6.87 13.55
N TRP A 36 -4.05 6.33 13.15
CA TRP A 36 -2.82 7.11 12.97
C TRP A 36 -2.93 8.11 11.84
N GLU A 37 -3.69 7.83 10.80
CA GLU A 37 -3.87 8.74 9.66
C GLU A 37 -4.53 10.05 10.09
N SER A 38 -5.51 9.97 10.99
CA SER A 38 -6.15 11.15 11.59
C SER A 38 -5.27 11.83 12.64
N LEU A 39 -4.58 11.05 13.49
CA LEU A 39 -3.75 11.60 14.57
C LEU A 39 -2.46 12.28 14.08
N VAL A 40 -1.82 11.72 13.05
CA VAL A 40 -0.55 12.20 12.50
C VAL A 40 -0.77 13.13 11.30
N GLY A 41 -1.89 12.99 10.57
CA GLY A 41 -2.21 13.85 9.43
C GLY A 41 -1.61 13.37 8.11
N TYR A 42 -1.72 12.08 7.80
CA TYR A 42 -1.32 11.51 6.50
C TYR A 42 -2.45 10.69 5.87
N SER A 43 -2.37 10.44 4.57
CA SER A 43 -3.28 9.54 3.85
C SER A 43 -2.52 8.29 3.43
N ARG A 44 -3.17 7.13 3.42
CA ARG A 44 -2.56 5.88 2.96
C ARG A 44 -2.07 5.97 1.52
N VAL A 45 -2.89 6.56 0.67
CA VAL A 45 -2.56 6.85 -0.73
C VAL A 45 -3.00 8.25 -1.08
N VAL A 46 -2.15 8.93 -1.84
CA VAL A 46 -2.50 10.17 -2.53
C VAL A 46 -2.29 9.96 -4.03
N ARG A 47 -3.31 10.27 -4.83
CA ARG A 47 -3.20 10.38 -6.28
C ARG A 47 -3.36 11.84 -6.69
N VAL A 48 -2.49 12.34 -7.55
CA VAL A 48 -2.62 13.66 -8.21
C VAL A 48 -2.40 13.47 -9.70
N GLY A 49 -3.43 13.66 -10.52
CA GLY A 49 -3.37 13.34 -11.94
C GLY A 49 -3.02 11.86 -12.17
N ASN A 50 -1.87 11.58 -12.79
CA ASN A 50 -1.36 10.23 -13.01
C ASN A 50 -0.33 9.76 -11.97
N GLN A 51 0.09 10.62 -11.03
CA GLN A 51 1.06 10.28 -10.00
C GLN A 51 0.35 9.70 -8.78
N VAL A 52 0.87 8.60 -8.26
CA VAL A 52 0.32 7.90 -7.10
C VAL A 52 1.44 7.67 -6.09
N PHE A 53 1.18 8.04 -4.84
CA PHE A 53 2.12 7.94 -3.73
C PHE A 53 1.46 7.11 -2.64
N VAL A 54 2.10 6.00 -2.26
CA VAL A 54 1.67 5.12 -1.17
C VAL A 54 2.59 5.36 0.01
N ALA A 55 2.01 5.74 1.15
CA ALA A 55 2.76 6.01 2.36
C ALA A 55 3.50 4.77 2.88
N GLY A 56 4.51 5.00 3.73
CA GLY A 56 5.22 3.96 4.46
C GLY A 56 4.26 2.95 5.10
N THR A 57 4.48 1.68 4.76
CA THR A 57 3.59 0.58 5.12
C THR A 57 4.38 -0.52 5.83
N VAL A 58 3.92 -0.83 7.04
CA VAL A 58 4.43 -1.93 7.89
C VAL A 58 3.48 -3.13 7.86
N SER A 59 3.97 -4.28 8.32
CA SER A 59 3.24 -5.55 8.32
C SER A 59 2.23 -5.67 9.46
N SER A 60 1.23 -4.78 9.46
CA SER A 60 0.09 -4.82 10.39
C SER A 60 -1.19 -5.16 9.65
N ASP A 61 -1.87 -6.19 10.14
CA ASP A 61 -3.23 -6.51 9.74
C ASP A 61 -4.20 -5.41 10.25
N GLU A 62 -5.08 -4.94 9.37
CA GLU A 62 -5.94 -3.79 9.67
C GLU A 62 -7.19 -4.17 10.46
N GLU A 63 -7.62 -5.43 10.36
CA GLU A 63 -8.80 -5.93 11.05
C GLU A 63 -8.48 -6.28 12.51
N THR A 64 -7.35 -6.94 12.71
CA THR A 64 -6.92 -7.44 14.02
C THR A 64 -5.92 -6.52 14.72
N GLY A 65 -5.22 -5.65 13.98
CA GLY A 65 -4.13 -4.84 14.50
C GLY A 65 -2.85 -5.64 14.80
N ASN A 66 -2.83 -6.94 14.49
CA ASN A 66 -1.69 -7.81 14.77
C ASN A 66 -0.62 -7.71 13.69
N VAL A 67 0.62 -8.01 14.10
CA VAL A 67 1.76 -8.11 13.17
C VAL A 67 1.65 -9.42 12.39
N VAL A 68 1.74 -9.34 11.08
CA VAL A 68 1.79 -10.52 10.19
C VAL A 68 3.26 -10.82 9.89
N GLY A 69 3.69 -12.08 10.02
CA GLY A 69 5.10 -12.46 9.83
C GLY A 69 6.00 -12.03 10.99
N CYS A 70 5.59 -12.29 12.23
CA CYS A 70 6.42 -11.99 13.41
C CYS A 70 7.79 -12.68 13.30
N ASN A 71 8.87 -11.91 13.43
CA ASN A 71 10.27 -12.36 13.25
C ASN A 71 10.61 -12.93 11.85
N ASP A 72 9.79 -12.67 10.84
CA ASP A 72 9.99 -13.16 9.48
C ASP A 72 10.02 -11.99 8.47
N PRO A 73 11.22 -11.52 8.08
CA PRO A 73 11.38 -10.38 7.18
C PRO A 73 10.74 -10.60 5.80
N TYR A 74 10.81 -11.82 5.27
CA TYR A 74 10.21 -12.17 3.98
C TYR A 74 8.68 -12.07 4.07
N GLN A 75 8.07 -12.69 5.08
CA GLN A 75 6.61 -12.65 5.24
C GLN A 75 6.10 -11.24 5.50
N GLN A 76 6.84 -10.41 6.24
CA GLN A 76 6.49 -9.00 6.42
C GLN A 76 6.54 -8.24 5.08
N ALA A 77 7.63 -8.37 4.32
CA ALA A 77 7.77 -7.70 3.03
C ALA A 77 6.68 -8.15 2.04
N ALA A 78 6.40 -9.45 1.94
CA ALA A 78 5.37 -10.00 1.07
C ALA A 78 3.97 -9.48 1.43
N PHE A 79 3.63 -9.46 2.73
CA PHE A 79 2.36 -8.92 3.21
C PHE A 79 2.22 -7.43 2.92
N ILE A 80 3.28 -6.65 3.16
CA ILE A 80 3.31 -5.21 2.87
C ILE A 80 3.08 -4.96 1.38
N LEU A 81 3.76 -5.67 0.48
CA LEU A 81 3.62 -5.50 -0.97
C LEU A 81 2.20 -5.85 -1.45
N SER A 82 1.61 -6.93 -0.94
CA SER A 82 0.20 -7.28 -1.19
C SER A 82 -0.75 -6.17 -0.72
N LYS A 83 -0.48 -5.60 0.47
CA LYS A 83 -1.27 -4.50 1.03
C LYS A 83 -1.16 -3.23 0.18
N ILE A 84 0.04 -2.90 -0.29
CA ILE A 84 0.30 -1.78 -1.21
C ILE A 84 -0.47 -1.96 -2.52
N GLU A 85 -0.48 -3.17 -3.11
CA GLU A 85 -1.23 -3.46 -4.33
C GLU A 85 -2.72 -3.15 -4.19
N ARG A 86 -3.32 -3.56 -3.06
CA ARG A 86 -4.74 -3.27 -2.78
C ARG A 86 -5.00 -1.77 -2.77
N TYR A 87 -4.09 -0.94 -2.25
CA TYR A 87 -4.30 0.50 -2.25
C TYR A 87 -4.02 1.17 -3.59
N LEU A 88 -3.03 0.69 -4.36
CA LEU A 88 -2.82 1.14 -5.74
C LEU A 88 -4.12 0.94 -6.55
N ASN A 89 -4.74 -0.23 -6.42
CA ASN A 89 -5.97 -0.57 -7.13
C ASN A 89 -7.14 0.37 -6.76
N LYS A 90 -7.22 0.86 -5.51
CA LYS A 90 -8.27 1.81 -5.08
C LYS A 90 -8.21 3.16 -5.81
N VAL A 91 -7.07 3.51 -6.41
CA VAL A 91 -6.88 4.76 -7.16
C VAL A 91 -6.61 4.51 -8.64
N GLY A 92 -6.94 3.32 -9.15
CA GLY A 92 -6.77 2.94 -10.57
C GLY A 92 -5.32 2.72 -10.99
N ALA A 93 -4.38 2.63 -10.04
CA ALA A 93 -3.02 2.19 -10.32
C ALA A 93 -2.91 0.66 -10.19
N GLN A 94 -1.84 0.11 -10.76
CA GLN A 94 -1.53 -1.30 -10.75
C GLN A 94 -0.05 -1.48 -10.45
N ARG A 95 0.36 -2.71 -10.15
CA ARG A 95 1.76 -3.05 -9.92
C ARG A 95 2.71 -2.58 -11.03
N LYS A 96 2.30 -2.69 -12.30
CA LYS A 96 3.10 -2.24 -13.46
C LYS A 96 3.39 -0.73 -13.47
N HIS A 97 2.59 0.07 -12.78
CA HIS A 97 2.77 1.51 -12.69
C HIS A 97 3.81 1.92 -11.63
N VAL A 98 4.24 0.99 -10.78
CA VAL A 98 5.23 1.28 -9.74
C VAL A 98 6.56 1.58 -10.40
N VAL A 99 7.08 2.78 -10.17
CA VAL A 99 8.37 3.24 -10.71
C VAL A 99 9.45 3.29 -9.64
N ARG A 100 9.09 3.43 -8.37
CA ARG A 100 10.04 3.50 -7.24
C ARG A 100 9.54 2.73 -6.02
N THR A 101 10.47 2.05 -5.37
CA THR A 101 10.30 1.45 -4.05
C THR A 101 11.39 1.95 -3.10
N ARG A 102 11.03 2.22 -1.84
CA ARG A 102 11.95 2.58 -0.77
C ARG A 102 11.67 1.68 0.42
N MET A 103 12.69 0.93 0.85
CA MET A 103 12.60 -0.09 1.89
C MET A 103 13.50 0.33 3.06
N PHE A 104 12.89 0.50 4.23
CA PHE A 104 13.58 0.83 5.47
C PHE A 104 13.58 -0.41 6.35
N VAL A 105 14.77 -0.87 6.76
CA VAL A 105 14.94 -2.14 7.49
C VAL A 105 15.64 -1.90 8.83
N ILE A 106 15.35 -2.70 9.85
CA ILE A 106 16.04 -2.58 11.16
C ILE A 106 17.34 -3.38 11.23
N ASN A 107 17.53 -4.33 10.31
CA ASN A 107 18.74 -5.15 10.21
C ASN A 107 19.02 -5.47 8.73
N ALA A 108 20.00 -4.80 8.14
CA ALA A 108 20.42 -5.01 6.77
C ALA A 108 21.01 -6.39 6.53
N SER A 109 21.42 -7.15 7.56
CA SER A 109 21.85 -8.54 7.37
C SER A 109 20.71 -9.45 6.87
N GLN A 110 19.45 -9.00 6.97
CA GLN A 110 18.26 -9.72 6.50
C GLN A 110 17.79 -9.28 5.11
N TRP A 111 18.62 -8.54 4.37
CA TRP A 111 18.26 -7.97 3.08
C TRP A 111 17.83 -9.01 2.04
N GLU A 112 18.39 -10.22 2.06
CA GLU A 112 18.07 -11.28 1.09
C GLU A 112 16.60 -11.71 1.17
N GLU A 113 16.08 -11.90 2.39
CA GLU A 113 14.68 -12.28 2.62
C GLU A 113 13.70 -11.19 2.17
N ILE A 114 14.04 -9.93 2.44
CA ILE A 114 13.22 -8.77 2.07
C ILE A 114 13.25 -8.56 0.54
N THR A 115 14.43 -8.64 -0.06
CA THR A 115 14.59 -8.45 -1.51
C THR A 115 14.07 -9.63 -2.32
N LYS A 116 14.01 -10.83 -1.75
CA LYS A 116 13.33 -11.98 -2.36
C LYS A 116 11.84 -11.72 -2.55
N ALA A 117 11.14 -11.24 -1.52
CA ALA A 117 9.73 -10.87 -1.63
C ALA A 117 9.53 -9.73 -2.65
N HIS A 118 10.42 -8.74 -2.67
CA HIS A 118 10.41 -7.67 -3.67
C HIS A 118 10.61 -8.21 -5.10
N PHE A 119 11.59 -9.09 -5.30
CA PHE A 119 11.87 -9.73 -6.58
C PHE A 119 10.66 -10.52 -7.08
N GLU A 120 10.10 -11.42 -6.27
CA GLU A 120 8.94 -12.21 -6.66
C GLU A 120 7.75 -11.34 -7.07
N PHE A 121 7.59 -10.20 -6.41
CA PHE A 121 6.52 -9.24 -6.69
C PHE A 121 6.79 -8.40 -7.95
N PHE A 122 8.02 -7.93 -8.17
CA PHE A 122 8.38 -6.92 -9.18
C PHE A 122 9.31 -7.38 -10.32
N GLN A 123 9.70 -8.66 -10.39
CA GLN A 123 10.69 -9.16 -11.36
C GLN A 123 10.47 -8.74 -12.81
N ASP A 124 9.21 -8.59 -13.24
CA ASP A 124 8.86 -8.17 -14.60
C ASP A 124 8.84 -6.64 -14.78
N MET A 125 8.63 -5.86 -13.71
CA MET A 125 8.45 -4.40 -13.75
C MET A 125 9.74 -3.63 -13.42
N LYS A 126 10.55 -4.17 -12.51
CA LYS A 126 11.87 -3.66 -12.12
C LYS A 126 11.88 -2.16 -11.78
N PRO A 127 11.09 -1.70 -10.78
CA PRO A 127 11.14 -0.30 -10.34
C PRO A 127 12.53 0.04 -9.80
N VAL A 128 12.90 1.32 -9.82
CA VAL A 128 14.09 1.74 -9.07
C VAL A 128 13.87 1.44 -7.59
N ALA A 129 14.90 0.92 -6.93
CA ALA A 129 14.78 0.43 -5.56
C ALA A 129 15.88 1.02 -4.68
N THR A 130 15.52 1.34 -3.45
CA THR A 130 16.45 1.72 -2.39
C THR A 130 16.14 0.89 -1.16
N LEU A 131 17.17 0.30 -0.56
CA LEU A 131 17.10 -0.37 0.74
C LEU A 131 18.12 0.30 1.65
N VAL A 132 17.68 0.75 2.83
CA VAL A 132 18.56 1.34 3.85
C VAL A 132 18.24 0.78 5.22
N GLU A 133 19.28 0.59 6.02
CA GLU A 133 19.11 0.29 7.44
C GLU A 133 18.76 1.58 8.21
N VAL A 134 17.80 1.49 9.12
CA VAL A 134 17.40 2.56 10.04
C VAL A 134 17.49 2.07 11.48
N SER A 135 17.64 2.98 12.43
CA SER A 135 17.81 2.62 13.84
C SER A 135 16.58 1.95 14.46
N ALA A 136 15.38 2.28 13.98
CA ALA A 136 14.11 1.72 14.44
C ALA A 136 12.96 2.07 13.48
N LEU A 137 11.90 1.26 13.53
CA LEU A 137 10.58 1.55 12.97
C LEU A 137 9.58 1.89 14.08
N ILE A 138 8.34 2.27 13.72
CA ILE A 138 7.30 2.73 14.68
C ILE A 138 6.86 1.68 15.71
N GLY A 139 7.20 0.40 15.50
CA GLY A 139 6.94 -0.73 16.40
C GLY A 139 8.12 -1.70 16.38
N LYS A 140 8.39 -2.35 17.53
CA LYS A 140 9.55 -3.23 17.69
C LYS A 140 9.44 -4.54 16.91
N GLU A 141 8.21 -4.89 16.54
CA GLU A 141 7.84 -6.10 15.83
C GLU A 141 7.99 -5.96 14.32
N TYR A 142 8.13 -4.73 13.82
CA TYR A 142 8.30 -4.43 12.40
C TYR A 142 9.78 -4.50 12.03
N LEU A 143 10.09 -5.32 11.02
CA LEU A 143 11.44 -5.54 10.52
C LEU A 143 11.72 -4.72 9.26
N VAL A 144 10.65 -4.37 8.54
CA VAL A 144 10.69 -3.65 7.28
C VAL A 144 9.47 -2.73 7.14
N GLU A 145 9.70 -1.55 6.57
CA GLU A 145 8.68 -0.62 6.11
C GLU A 145 8.93 -0.30 4.64
N ILE A 146 7.88 -0.30 3.81
CA ILE A 146 7.99 -0.06 2.37
C ILE A 146 7.11 1.11 1.95
N GLU A 147 7.69 2.02 1.16
CA GLU A 147 7.02 3.13 0.50
C GLU A 147 7.13 2.99 -1.03
N VAL A 148 6.11 3.45 -1.77
CA VAL A 148 6.02 3.27 -3.22
C VAL A 148 5.53 4.53 -3.93
N ASP A 149 6.20 4.85 -5.04
CA ASP A 149 5.73 5.82 -6.03
C ASP A 149 5.33 5.09 -7.32
N ALA A 150 4.21 5.49 -7.91
CA ALA A 150 3.70 4.97 -9.16
C ALA A 150 3.27 6.10 -10.12
N ILE A 151 3.39 5.83 -11.41
CA ILE A 151 2.94 6.71 -12.49
C ILE A 151 2.01 5.89 -13.38
N ILE A 152 0.73 6.26 -13.42
CA ILE A 152 -0.25 5.61 -14.29
C ILE A 152 0.07 5.98 -15.75
N HIS A 153 0.19 4.95 -16.58
CA HIS A 153 0.40 5.02 -18.02
C HIS A 153 -0.29 3.81 -18.68
N ASP A 154 -0.44 3.85 -20.00
CA ASP A 154 -1.01 2.75 -20.78
C ASP A 154 -0.18 1.47 -20.67
#